data_AF-F3FDS0-F1
#
_entry.id   AF-F3FDS0-F1
#
_cell.length_a   1.000
_cell.length_b   1.000
_cell.length_c   1.000
_cell.angle_alpha   90.00
_cell.angle_beta   90.00
_cell.angle_gamma   90.00
#
_symmetry.space_group_name_H-M   'P 1'
#
loop_
_entity.id
_entity.type
_entity.pdbx_description
1 polymer ?
#
loop_
_entity_poly.entity_id
_entity_poly.type
_entity_poly.pdbx_seq_one_letter_code
_entity_poly.pdbx_strand_id
1 'polypeptide(L)'
;QIYKTNINGGGAERVTFVGNYNANPKLSADEKTLVMIHRQDGFTNFKVAVQDLARGSVKILTDSNLDESPTVAPNGTMVIYATRQQGRGVLMLVSINGRVRLPLPTAQGEVREPSWSPYLN
;
A
#
# COMPACT_ATOMS: atom_id res chain seq x y z
N GLN A 1 3.05 -2.09 12.85
CA GLN A 1 4.12 -2.98 12.37
C GLN A 1 3.44 -4.22 11.79
N ILE A 2 4.03 -4.84 10.76
CA ILE A 2 3.44 -5.99 10.06
C ILE A 2 4.16 -7.27 10.49
N TYR A 3 3.38 -8.34 10.67
CA TYR A 3 3.85 -9.67 11.07
C TYR A 3 3.29 -10.72 10.10
N LYS A 4 4.02 -11.84 9.97
CA LYS A 4 3.64 -13.03 9.22
C LYS A 4 3.46 -14.19 10.20
N THR A 5 2.42 -15.00 9.99
CA THR A 5 2.21 -16.23 10.74
C THR A 5 1.79 -17.33 9.79
N ASN A 6 2.09 -18.57 10.15
CA ASN A 6 1.52 -19.73 9.49
C ASN A 6 0.10 -19.98 10.03
N ILE A 7 -0.84 -20.30 9.14
CA ILE A 7 -2.23 -20.61 9.49
C ILE A 7 -2.36 -21.91 10.30
N ASN A 8 -1.40 -22.83 10.13
CA ASN A 8 -1.35 -24.11 10.85
C ASN A 8 -0.73 -23.99 12.26
N GLY A 9 -0.43 -22.76 12.71
CA GLY A 9 0.19 -22.48 14.00
C GLY A 9 1.68 -22.18 13.90
N GLY A 10 2.27 -21.80 15.04
CA GLY A 10 3.64 -21.28 15.15
C GLY A 10 3.66 -19.86 15.71
N GLY A 11 4.87 -19.32 15.93
CA GLY A 11 5.06 -17.95 16.39
C GLY A 11 4.89 -16.93 15.27
N ALA A 12 4.39 -15.74 15.61
CA ALA A 12 4.35 -14.62 14.66
C ALA A 12 5.76 -14.06 14.43
N GLU A 13 6.14 -13.93 13.17
CA GLU A 13 7.40 -13.34 12.73
C GLU A 13 7.19 -11.89 12.30
N ARG A 14 7.98 -10.95 12.82
CA ARG A 14 7.93 -9.56 12.38
C ARG A 14 8.58 -9.41 11.01
N VAL A 15 7.93 -8.73 10.08
CA VAL A 15 8.44 -8.53 8.70
C VAL A 15 8.83 -7.09 8.37
N THR A 16 8.32 -6.09 9.09
CA THR A 16 8.66 -4.68 8.88
C THR A 16 9.45 -4.10 10.03
N PHE A 17 10.59 -3.46 9.74
CA PHE A 17 11.49 -2.90 10.75
C PHE A 17 11.79 -1.42 10.56
N VAL A 18 11.45 -0.85 9.41
CA VAL A 18 11.67 0.57 9.08
C VAL A 18 10.43 1.40 9.42
N GLY A 19 10.63 2.57 10.03
CA GLY A 19 9.57 3.52 10.38
C GLY A 19 8.74 3.12 11.61
N ASN A 20 8.01 4.10 12.13
CA ASN A 20 7.23 3.97 13.36
C ASN A 20 5.82 3.40 13.14
N TYR A 21 5.33 3.33 11.90
CA TYR A 21 4.04 2.76 11.57
C TYR A 21 4.08 2.01 10.24
N ASN A 22 3.56 0.79 10.25
CA ASN A 22 3.40 -0.08 9.08
C ASN A 22 2.12 -0.87 9.27
N ALA A 23 1.16 -0.76 8.34
CA ALA A 23 -0.16 -1.40 8.41
C ALA A 23 -0.76 -1.64 7.03
N ASN A 24 -1.93 -2.29 7.00
CA ASN A 24 -2.70 -2.63 5.81
C ASN A 24 -1.86 -3.35 4.73
N PRO A 25 -1.21 -4.47 5.07
CA PRO A 25 -0.37 -5.21 4.13
C PRO A 25 -1.16 -5.69 2.91
N LYS A 26 -0.50 -5.66 1.75
CA LYS A 26 -0.88 -6.38 0.53
C LYS A 26 0.38 -6.97 -0.10
N LEU A 27 0.35 -8.24 -0.44
CA LEU A 27 1.45 -8.90 -1.15
C LEU A 27 1.24 -8.77 -2.66
N SER A 28 2.34 -8.64 -3.40
CA SER A 28 2.35 -8.95 -4.82
C SER A 28 2.01 -10.42 -5.05
N ALA A 29 1.52 -10.76 -6.24
CA ALA A 29 1.16 -12.14 -6.59
C ALA A 29 2.34 -13.13 -6.49
N ASP A 30 3.58 -12.65 -6.63
CA ASP A 30 4.80 -13.44 -6.47
C ASP A 30 5.35 -13.46 -5.03
N GLU A 31 4.66 -12.83 -4.08
CA GLU A 31 5.02 -12.70 -2.66
C GLU A 31 6.38 -12.04 -2.37
N LYS A 32 7.00 -11.37 -3.36
CA LYS A 32 8.31 -10.72 -3.17
C LYS A 32 8.20 -9.28 -2.69
N THR A 33 7.07 -8.64 -2.95
CA THR A 33 6.85 -7.22 -2.64
C THR A 33 5.70 -7.09 -1.65
N LEU A 34 5.94 -6.38 -0.56
CA LEU A 34 4.91 -5.97 0.39
C LEU A 34 4.54 -4.51 0.13
N VAL A 35 3.30 -4.25 -0.26
CA VAL A 35 2.70 -2.92 -0.28
C VAL A 35 2.05 -2.65 1.07
N MET A 36 2.22 -1.45 1.62
CA MET A 36 1.71 -1.10 2.94
C MET A 36 1.44 0.40 3.07
N ILE A 37 0.66 0.75 4.10
CA ILE A 37 0.65 2.10 4.65
C ILE A 37 1.82 2.23 5.62
N HIS A 38 2.67 3.22 5.35
CA HIS A 38 3.92 3.47 6.03
C HIS A 38 3.96 4.89 6.59
N ARG A 39 4.54 5.05 7.78
CA ARG A 39 4.97 6.34 8.32
C ARG A 39 6.42 6.24 8.73
N GLN A 40 7.23 7.11 8.15
CA GLN A 40 8.65 7.19 8.44
C GLN A 40 8.89 7.78 9.83
N ASP A 41 9.98 7.39 10.49
CA ASP A 41 10.38 7.95 11.78
C ASP A 41 10.60 9.47 11.69
N GLY A 42 10.08 10.21 12.66
CA GLY A 42 10.14 11.68 12.68
C GLY A 42 9.09 12.37 11.78
N PHE A 43 8.29 11.62 11.02
CA PHE A 43 7.21 12.16 10.18
C PHE A 43 5.83 11.80 10.71
N THR A 44 4.83 12.60 10.33
CA THR A 44 3.43 12.44 10.76
C THR A 44 2.52 11.91 9.65
N ASN A 45 2.96 11.93 8.40
CA ASN A 45 2.15 11.57 7.24
C ASN A 45 2.15 10.06 6.97
N PHE A 46 0.96 9.55 6.68
CA PHE A 46 0.76 8.18 6.19
C PHE A 46 0.86 8.17 4.67
N LYS A 47 1.68 7.26 4.15
CA LYS A 47 1.99 7.12 2.73
C LYS A 47 1.92 5.67 2.27
N VAL A 48 1.67 5.46 0.99
CA VAL A 48 1.87 4.13 0.39
C VAL A 48 3.36 3.89 0.18
N ALA A 49 3.85 2.75 0.66
CA ALA A 49 5.22 2.29 0.43
C ALA A 49 5.24 0.82 -0.02
N VAL A 50 6.37 0.43 -0.60
CA VAL A 50 6.72 -0.95 -0.93
C VAL A 50 7.95 -1.38 -0.16
N GLN A 51 7.97 -2.63 0.28
CA GLN A 51 9.14 -3.30 0.83
C GLN A 51 9.48 -4.51 -0.04
N ASP A 52 10.74 -4.62 -0.46
CA ASP A 52 11.32 -5.86 -0.99
C ASP A 52 11.50 -6.82 0.19
N LEU A 53 10.80 -7.96 0.19
CA LEU A 53 10.83 -8.89 1.31
C LEU A 53 12.13 -9.71 1.40
N ALA A 54 12.90 -9.80 0.32
CA ALA A 54 14.20 -10.47 0.33
C ALA A 54 15.32 -9.53 0.85
N ARG A 55 15.25 -8.24 0.51
CA ARG A 55 16.28 -7.25 0.87
C ARG A 55 15.94 -6.40 2.10
N GLY A 56 14.67 -6.32 2.47
CA GLY A 56 14.18 -5.44 3.52
C GLY A 56 14.14 -3.95 3.16
N SER A 57 14.52 -3.58 1.92
CA SER A 57 14.55 -2.17 1.50
C SER A 57 13.14 -1.63 1.31
N VAL A 58 12.86 -0.46 1.91
CA VAL A 58 11.58 0.24 1.81
C VAL A 58 11.68 1.42 0.85
N LYS A 59 10.68 1.58 -0.01
CA LYS A 59 10.53 2.72 -0.93
C LYS A 59 9.13 3.32 -0.81
N ILE A 60 9.07 4.62 -0.59
CA ILE A 60 7.82 5.39 -0.59
C ILE A 60 7.38 5.64 -2.04
N LEU A 61 6.10 5.41 -2.34
CA LEU A 61 5.54 5.55 -3.69
C LEU A 61 4.81 6.88 -3.92
N THR A 62 4.36 7.52 -2.84
CA THR A 62 3.45 8.66 -2.89
C THR A 62 4.03 9.92 -2.24
N ASP A 63 3.59 11.06 -2.75
CA ASP A 63 3.87 12.40 -2.24
C ASP A 63 2.66 13.04 -1.53
N SER A 64 1.51 12.36 -1.56
CA SER A 64 0.27 12.75 -0.87
C SER A 64 0.31 12.57 0.65
N ASN A 65 -0.77 12.98 1.31
CA ASN A 65 -0.94 12.91 2.76
C ASN A 65 -2.20 12.11 3.10
N LEU A 66 -2.14 11.39 4.23
CA LEU A 66 -3.25 10.57 4.73
C LEU A 66 -3.65 9.46 3.75
N ASP A 67 -2.65 8.80 3.16
CA ASP A 67 -2.90 7.67 2.29
C ASP A 67 -3.37 6.46 3.10
N GLU A 68 -4.30 5.71 2.52
CA GLU A 68 -4.90 4.56 3.17
C GLU A 68 -5.41 3.52 2.18
N SER A 69 -5.77 2.36 2.72
CA SER A 69 -6.44 1.26 2.02
C SER A 69 -5.84 0.93 0.65
N PRO A 70 -4.54 0.59 0.57
CA PRO A 70 -3.91 0.23 -0.69
C PRO A 70 -4.42 -1.14 -1.16
N THR A 71 -4.54 -1.30 -2.47
CA THR A 71 -4.86 -2.56 -3.14
C THR A 71 -3.99 -2.73 -4.38
N VAL A 72 -3.53 -3.94 -4.64
CA VAL A 72 -2.51 -4.24 -5.66
C VAL A 72 -3.17 -4.90 -6.85
N ALA A 73 -2.82 -4.46 -8.06
CA ALA A 73 -3.28 -5.09 -9.28
C ALA A 73 -2.83 -6.57 -9.33
N PRO A 74 -3.60 -7.47 -9.95
CA PRO A 74 -3.27 -8.90 -10.02
C PRO A 74 -1.96 -9.18 -10.79
N ASN A 75 -1.52 -8.22 -11.64
CA ASN A 75 -0.22 -8.27 -12.31
C ASN A 75 0.96 -7.73 -11.47
N GLY A 76 0.70 -7.22 -10.26
CA GLY A 76 1.71 -6.70 -9.35
C GLY A 76 2.40 -5.41 -9.79
N THR A 77 1.88 -4.68 -10.79
CA THR A 77 2.56 -3.49 -11.34
C THR A 77 2.00 -2.16 -10.86
N MET A 78 0.75 -2.16 -10.40
CA MET A 78 -0.01 -0.97 -10.03
C MET A 78 -0.66 -1.14 -8.64
N VAL A 79 -0.89 -0.02 -7.97
CA VAL A 79 -1.57 0.09 -6.68
C VAL A 79 -2.66 1.15 -6.80
N ILE A 80 -3.88 0.83 -6.37
CA ILE A 80 -4.90 1.83 -6.09
C ILE A 80 -4.87 2.11 -4.60
N TYR A 81 -4.98 3.37 -4.22
CA TYR A 81 -5.07 3.78 -2.83
C TYR A 81 -6.05 4.95 -2.70
N ALA A 82 -6.57 5.14 -1.49
CA ALA A 82 -7.35 6.32 -1.15
C ALA A 82 -6.44 7.38 -0.51
N THR A 83 -6.69 8.65 -0.82
CA THR A 83 -6.01 9.79 -0.20
C THR A 83 -6.99 10.95 -0.05
N ARG A 84 -6.55 12.06 0.56
CA ARG A 84 -7.35 13.28 0.67
C ARG A 84 -6.85 14.39 -0.25
N GLN A 85 -7.76 14.93 -1.07
CA GLN A 85 -7.55 16.15 -1.84
C GLN A 85 -8.66 17.15 -1.52
N GLN A 86 -8.28 18.38 -1.16
CA GLN A 86 -9.22 19.46 -0.81
C GLN A 86 -10.27 19.05 0.23
N GLY A 87 -9.85 18.24 1.21
CA GLY A 87 -10.72 17.74 2.28
C GLY A 87 -11.62 16.55 1.91
N ARG A 88 -11.58 16.05 0.67
CA ARG A 88 -12.39 14.92 0.20
C ARG A 88 -11.54 13.67 -0.03
N GLY A 89 -12.11 12.51 0.24
CA GLY A 89 -11.54 11.21 -0.12
C GLY A 89 -11.58 10.97 -1.62
N VAL A 90 -10.43 10.71 -2.23
CA VAL A 90 -10.27 10.42 -3.67
C VAL A 90 -9.43 9.16 -3.87
N LEU A 91 -9.62 8.50 -5.01
CA LEU A 91 -8.80 7.36 -5.40
C LEU A 91 -7.67 7.79 -6.34
N MET A 92 -6.50 7.22 -6.10
CA MET A 92 -5.29 7.45 -6.89
C MET A 92 -4.71 6.10 -7.32
N LEU A 93 -4.12 6.08 -8.50
CA LEU A 93 -3.34 4.98 -9.04
C LEU A 93 -1.86 5.34 -8.98
N VAL A 94 -1.02 4.43 -8.51
CA VAL A 94 0.44 4.56 -8.54
C VAL A 94 1.10 3.28 -9.02
N SER A 95 2.16 3.38 -9.83
CA SER A 95 2.95 2.21 -10.21
C SER A 95 3.86 1.76 -9.06
N ILE A 96 4.13 0.45 -8.96
CA ILE A 96 5.05 -0.10 -7.93
C ILE A 96 6.47 0.46 -8.03
N ASN A 97 6.89 0.92 -9.22
CA ASN A 97 8.16 1.60 -9.39
C ASN A 97 8.11 3.11 -9.07
N GLY A 98 6.93 3.66 -8.74
CA GLY A 98 6.70 5.05 -8.36
C GLY A 98 6.80 6.09 -9.48
N ARG A 99 6.87 5.64 -10.75
CA ARG A 99 7.04 6.51 -11.93
C ARG A 99 5.73 7.05 -12.49
N VAL A 100 4.61 6.34 -12.28
CA VAL A 100 3.30 6.74 -12.77
C VAL A 100 2.41 7.02 -11.57
N ARG A 101 1.74 8.17 -11.57
CA ARG A 101 0.71 8.56 -10.60
C ARG A 101 -0.43 9.25 -11.34
N LEU A 102 -1.65 8.76 -11.17
CA LEU A 102 -2.83 9.27 -11.88
C LEU A 102 -4.05 9.27 -10.95
N PRO A 103 -4.91 10.30 -10.97
CA PRO A 103 -6.20 10.23 -10.29
C PRO A 103 -7.12 9.24 -11.01
N LEU A 104 -7.93 8.50 -10.25
CA LEU A 104 -9.02 7.71 -10.82
C LEU A 104 -10.30 8.55 -10.84
N PRO A 105 -11.06 8.56 -11.94
CA PRO A 105 -12.37 9.21 -11.97
C PRO A 105 -13.30 8.57 -10.94
N THR A 106 -13.79 9.36 -9.99
CA THR A 106 -14.74 8.91 -8.97
C THR A 106 -16.10 9.57 -9.18
N ALA A 107 -17.17 8.87 -8.80
CA ALA A 107 -18.50 9.47 -8.69
C ALA A 107 -18.48 10.64 -7.69
N GLN A 108 -19.48 11.53 -7.77
CA GLN A 108 -19.66 12.61 -6.80
C GLN A 108 -19.73 12.06 -5.38
N GLY A 109 -18.85 12.50 -4.48
CA GLY A 109 -18.82 12.08 -3.08
C GLY A 109 -17.42 11.77 -2.56
N GLU A 110 -17.35 11.24 -1.33
CA GLU A 110 -16.11 10.64 -0.80
C GLU A 110 -15.99 9.20 -1.28
N VAL A 111 -14.84 8.84 -1.86
CA VAL A 111 -14.54 7.46 -2.23
C VAL A 111 -13.31 6.98 -1.48
N ARG A 112 -13.44 5.82 -0.82
CA ARG A 112 -12.44 5.20 0.04
C ARG A 112 -12.48 3.68 -0.14
N GLU A 113 -11.49 2.98 0.42
CA GLU A 113 -11.44 1.51 0.49
C GLU A 113 -11.54 0.78 -0.87
N PRO A 114 -10.65 1.06 -1.83
CA PRO A 114 -10.64 0.38 -3.12
C PRO A 114 -10.29 -1.11 -2.97
N SER A 115 -10.84 -1.94 -3.86
CA SER A 115 -10.46 -3.34 -4.01
C SER A 115 -10.23 -3.67 -5.48
N TRP A 116 -9.05 -4.18 -5.81
CA TRP A 116 -8.74 -4.66 -7.16
C TRP A 116 -9.24 -6.10 -7.31
N SER A 117 -9.94 -6.38 -8.41
CA SER A 117 -10.34 -7.75 -8.74
C SER A 117 -9.13 -8.65 -9.03
N PRO A 118 -9.28 -9.97 -8.90
CA PRO A 118 -8.39 -10.91 -9.57
C PRO A 118 -8.46 -10.76 -11.10
N TYR A 119 -7.66 -11.55 -11.82
CA TYR A 119 -7.81 -11.70 -13.28
C TYR A 119 -9.24 -12.13 -13.62
N LEU A 120 -9.84 -11.46 -14.60
CA LEU A 120 -11.14 -11.82 -15.17
C LEU A 120 -10.89 -12.73 -16.37
N ASN A 121 -11.64 -13.85 -16.42
CA ASN A 121 -11.60 -14.81 -17.54
C ASN A 121 -12.67 -14.47 -18.57
#